data_AF-A0A7W6MN89-F1
#
_entry.id   AF-A0A7W6MN89-F1
#
_cell.length_a   1.000
_cell.length_b   1.000
_cell.length_c   1.000
_cell.angle_alpha   90.00
_cell.angle_beta   90.00
_cell.angle_gamma   90.00
#
_symmetry.space_group_name_H-M   'P 1'
#
loop_
_entity.id
_entity.type
_entity.pdbx_description
1 polymer ?
#
loop_
_entity_poly.entity_id
_entity_poly.type
_entity_poly.pdbx_seq_one_letter_code
_entity_poly.pdbx_strand_id
1 'polypeptide(L)'
;MISAPFRMEENEVIPLTVAEIAALAAAEAALADAPPLVPAFITPLQARNGLREWGIGRTEISAFFDEIEDTLAREAAQDAWEYATQIDRSDPLVAACAAFLGKTEAELDQFFIDAVA
;
A
#
# COMPACT_ATOMS: atom_id res chain seq x y z
N MET A 1 -51.22 1.15 36.02
CA MET A 1 -50.02 1.55 35.26
C MET A 1 -49.40 0.27 34.72
N ILE A 2 -49.35 0.14 33.40
CA ILE A 2 -49.02 -1.09 32.67
C ILE A 2 -47.50 -1.18 32.56
N SER A 3 -46.90 -2.13 33.28
CA SER A 3 -45.52 -2.55 33.04
C SER A 3 -45.59 -3.77 32.14
N ALA A 4 -45.31 -3.62 30.85
CA ALA A 4 -45.19 -4.75 29.93
C ALA A 4 -43.91 -5.51 30.30
N PRO A 5 -43.95 -6.84 30.52
CA PRO A 5 -42.74 -7.59 30.79
C PRO A 5 -41.86 -7.60 29.54
N PHE A 6 -40.56 -7.32 29.72
CA PHE A 6 -39.53 -7.51 28.70
C PHE A 6 -39.60 -8.97 28.22
N ARG A 7 -40.13 -9.18 27.01
CA ARG A 7 -40.18 -10.49 26.36
C ARG A 7 -38.75 -10.77 25.88
N MET A 8 -38.05 -11.66 26.58
CA MET A 8 -36.83 -12.27 26.06
C MET A 8 -37.27 -13.05 24.82
N GLU A 9 -37.22 -12.44 23.63
CA GLU A 9 -37.27 -13.19 22.39
C GLU A 9 -36.21 -14.28 22.52
N GLU A 10 -36.66 -15.53 22.42
CA GLU A 10 -35.81 -16.69 22.54
C GLU A 10 -34.59 -16.46 21.66
N ASN A 11 -33.39 -16.57 22.22
CA ASN A 11 -32.16 -16.52 21.44
C ASN A 11 -32.16 -17.76 20.54
N GLU A 12 -32.84 -17.63 19.39
CA GLU A 12 -33.07 -18.69 18.42
C GLU A 12 -31.70 -19.09 17.86
N VAL A 13 -31.18 -20.19 18.38
CA VAL A 13 -29.94 -20.78 17.89
C VAL A 13 -30.26 -21.37 16.53
N ILE A 14 -29.97 -20.63 15.47
CA ILE A 14 -30.08 -21.12 14.09
C ILE A 14 -28.95 -22.14 13.88
N PRO A 15 -29.25 -23.45 13.76
CA PRO A 15 -28.21 -24.44 13.52
C PRO A 15 -27.71 -24.27 12.08
N LEU A 16 -26.45 -23.86 11.93
CA LEU A 16 -25.79 -23.85 10.62
C LEU A 16 -25.71 -25.29 10.09
N THR A 17 -26.12 -25.47 8.85
CA THR A 17 -25.92 -26.73 8.14
C THR A 17 -24.43 -26.96 7.87
N VAL A 18 -24.05 -28.23 7.67
CA VAL A 18 -22.66 -28.59 7.31
C VAL A 18 -22.21 -27.85 6.03
N ALA A 19 -23.13 -27.60 5.10
CA ALA A 19 -22.85 -26.84 3.88
C ALA A 19 -22.56 -25.36 4.17
N GLU A 20 -23.28 -24.73 5.10
CA GLU A 20 -23.05 -23.33 5.50
C GLU A 20 -21.75 -23.17 6.30
N ILE A 21 -21.42 -24.13 7.17
CA ILE A 21 -20.14 -24.17 7.87
C ILE A 21 -18.98 -24.31 6.87
N ALA A 22 -19.12 -25.18 5.87
CA ALA A 22 -18.13 -25.35 4.82
C ALA A 22 -18.00 -24.09 3.95
N ALA A 23 -19.11 -23.38 3.66
CA ALA A 23 -19.09 -22.13 2.92
C ALA A 23 -18.41 -20.99 3.70
N LEU A 24 -18.65 -20.90 5.02
CA LEU A 24 -17.96 -19.96 5.91
C LEU A 24 -16.45 -20.26 5.99
N ALA A 25 -16.08 -21.53 6.15
CA ALA A 25 -14.67 -21.94 6.16
C ALA A 25 -13.97 -21.64 4.82
N ALA A 26 -14.67 -21.80 3.69
CA ALA A 26 -14.13 -21.44 2.37
C ALA A 26 -13.98 -19.92 2.21
N ALA A 27 -14.92 -19.12 2.72
CA ALA A 27 -14.83 -17.66 2.70
C ALA A 27 -13.69 -17.14 3.59
N GLU A 28 -13.49 -17.75 4.77
CA GLU A 28 -12.39 -17.42 5.68
C GLU A 28 -11.03 -17.81 5.09
N ALA A 29 -10.94 -19.00 4.47
CA ALA A 29 -9.73 -19.43 3.76
C ALA A 29 -9.39 -18.49 2.59
N ALA A 30 -10.39 -17.99 1.86
CA ALA A 30 -10.19 -17.01 0.79
C ALA A 30 -9.71 -15.64 1.30
N LEU A 31 -10.14 -15.22 2.50
CA LEU A 31 -9.69 -13.97 3.11
C LEU A 31 -8.23 -14.08 3.61
N ALA A 32 -7.82 -15.26 4.08
CA ALA A 32 -6.46 -15.51 4.56
C ALA A 32 -5.40 -15.46 3.45
N ASP A 33 -5.78 -15.70 2.19
CA ASP A 33 -4.90 -15.67 1.01
C ASP A 33 -4.95 -14.33 0.25
N ALA A 34 -5.64 -13.33 0.80
CA ALA A 34 -5.70 -12.01 0.17
C ALA A 34 -4.29 -11.37 0.13
N PRO A 35 -3.85 -10.82 -1.01
CA PRO A 35 -2.56 -10.17 -1.10
C PRO A 35 -2.47 -8.99 -0.13
N PRO A 36 -1.26 -8.68 0.39
CA PRO A 36 -1.07 -7.57 1.30
C PRO A 36 -1.54 -6.26 0.63
N LEU A 37 -2.25 -5.43 1.41
CA LEU A 37 -2.71 -4.14 0.93
C LEU A 37 -1.50 -3.23 0.69
N VAL A 38 -1.23 -2.89 -0.57
CA VAL A 38 -0.19 -1.93 -0.92
C VAL A 38 -0.64 -0.52 -0.54
N PRO A 39 0.14 0.21 0.29
CA PRO A 39 -0.17 1.60 0.60
C PRO A 39 -0.22 2.47 -0.66
N ALA A 40 -1.25 3.32 -0.78
CA ALA A 40 -1.39 4.21 -1.92
C ALA A 40 -0.35 5.34 -1.94
N PHE A 41 0.12 5.74 -0.75
CA PHE A 41 1.17 6.74 -0.58
C PHE A 41 2.01 6.45 0.66
N ILE A 42 3.22 7.00 0.69
CA ILE A 42 4.10 7.01 1.86
C ILE A 42 4.66 8.41 2.09
N THR A 43 5.17 8.68 3.29
CA THR A 43 5.87 9.95 3.55
C THR A 43 7.27 9.94 2.92
N PRO A 44 7.86 11.12 2.60
CA PRO A 44 9.22 11.20 2.08
C PRO A 44 10.26 10.55 3.01
N LEU A 45 10.06 10.64 4.32
CA LEU A 45 10.96 10.03 5.29
C LEU A 45 10.91 8.49 5.23
N GLN A 46 9.71 7.91 5.11
CA GLN A 46 9.52 6.48 4.91
C GLN A 46 10.15 6.01 3.60
N ALA A 47 9.91 6.72 2.49
CA ALA A 47 10.56 6.44 1.21
C ALA A 47 12.09 6.47 1.34
N ARG A 48 12.64 7.47 2.04
CA ARG A 48 14.09 7.59 2.25
C ARG A 48 14.67 6.53 3.18
N ASN A 49 13.90 6.00 4.13
CA ASN A 49 14.30 4.85 4.95
C ASN A 49 14.33 3.58 4.09
N GLY A 50 13.24 3.26 3.39
CA GLY A 50 13.15 2.06 2.55
C GLY A 50 14.22 2.04 1.45
N LEU A 51 14.49 3.18 0.80
CA LEU A 51 15.54 3.25 -0.23
C LEU A 51 16.92 2.90 0.37
N ARG A 52 17.21 3.33 1.59
CA ARG A 52 18.45 2.98 2.28
C ARG A 52 18.54 1.50 2.61
N GLU A 53 17.43 0.86 2.97
CA GLU A 53 17.38 -0.58 3.20
C GLU A 53 17.66 -1.38 1.92
N TRP A 54 17.29 -0.82 0.77
CA TRP A 54 17.65 -1.35 -0.54
C TRP A 54 19.06 -0.98 -1.02
N GLY A 55 19.85 -0.27 -0.20
CA GLY A 55 21.18 0.20 -0.55
C GLY A 55 21.20 1.35 -1.56
N ILE A 56 20.07 2.01 -1.79
CA ILE A 56 19.90 3.10 -2.75
C ILE A 56 20.01 4.44 -2.00
N GLY A 57 21.05 5.20 -2.35
CA GLY A 57 21.36 6.48 -1.74
C GLY A 57 20.74 7.66 -2.46
N ARG A 58 21.27 8.85 -2.16
CA ARG A 58 20.91 10.08 -2.87
C ARG A 58 21.52 10.12 -4.27
N THR A 59 22.72 9.56 -4.45
CA THR A 59 23.46 9.57 -5.72
C THR A 59 22.70 8.89 -6.83
N GLU A 60 22.14 7.70 -6.57
CA GLU A 60 21.37 6.92 -7.53
C GLU A 60 20.08 7.65 -7.94
N ILE A 61 19.46 8.34 -6.98
CA ILE A 61 18.26 9.13 -7.26
C ILE A 61 18.60 10.41 -8.03
N SER A 62 19.71 11.07 -7.72
CA SER A 62 20.20 12.21 -8.52
C SER A 62 20.48 11.78 -9.97
N ALA A 63 21.10 10.60 -10.15
CA ALA A 63 21.36 10.06 -11.48
C ALA A 63 20.07 9.83 -12.29
N PHE A 64 18.98 9.39 -11.65
CA PHE A 64 17.67 9.30 -12.31
C PHE A 64 17.20 10.64 -12.87
N PHE A 65 17.30 11.73 -12.10
CA PHE A 65 16.91 13.05 -12.58
C PHE A 65 17.85 13.57 -13.68
N ASP A 66 19.11 13.17 -13.67
CA ASP A 66 20.07 13.60 -14.71
C ASP A 66 19.74 13.07 -16.11
N GLU A 67 18.96 11.98 -16.21
CA GLU A 67 18.43 11.45 -17.47
C GLU A 67 17.36 12.36 -18.11
N ILE A 68 16.79 13.31 -17.36
CA ILE A 68 15.78 14.23 -17.89
C ILE A 68 16.48 15.37 -18.65
N GLU A 69 16.60 15.25 -19.98
CA GLU A 69 17.35 16.21 -20.81
C GLU A 69 16.86 17.67 -20.69
N ASP A 70 15.53 17.87 -20.65
CA ASP A 70 14.95 19.20 -20.50
C ASP A 70 15.20 19.74 -19.08
N THR A 71 15.94 20.84 -18.99
CA THR A 71 16.34 21.44 -17.71
C THR A 71 15.15 21.87 -16.86
N LEU A 72 14.11 22.47 -17.46
CA LEU A 72 12.95 22.94 -16.69
C LEU A 72 12.11 21.75 -16.19
N ALA A 73 11.96 20.71 -17.01
CA ALA A 73 11.27 19.49 -16.58
C ALA A 73 12.04 18.77 -15.47
N ARG A 74 13.37 18.74 -15.54
CA ARG A 74 14.25 18.17 -14.51
C ARG A 74 14.09 18.90 -13.18
N GLU A 75 14.21 20.23 -13.20
CA GLU A 75 14.05 21.06 -12.00
C GLU A 75 12.66 20.85 -11.38
N ALA A 76 11.60 20.86 -12.18
CA ALA A 76 10.24 20.62 -11.71
C ALA A 76 10.06 19.22 -11.08
N ALA A 77 10.66 18.18 -11.66
CA ALA A 77 10.61 16.82 -11.13
C ALA A 77 11.41 16.69 -9.82
N GLN A 78 12.57 17.35 -9.73
CA GLN A 78 13.38 17.40 -8.52
C GLN A 78 12.65 18.14 -7.39
N ASP A 79 12.03 19.28 -7.69
CA ASP A 79 11.22 20.04 -6.72
C ASP A 79 10.02 19.23 -6.25
N ALA A 80 9.30 18.56 -7.16
CA ALA A 80 8.19 17.68 -6.82
C ALA A 80 8.64 16.56 -5.88
N TRP A 81 9.81 15.97 -6.11
CA TRP A 81 10.37 14.94 -5.25
C TRP A 81 10.83 15.46 -3.88
N GLU A 82 11.54 16.58 -3.84
CA GLU A 82 12.15 17.10 -2.60
C GLU A 82 11.11 17.77 -1.68
N TYR A 83 10.12 18.45 -2.25
CA TYR A 83 9.09 19.18 -1.50
C TYR A 83 7.75 18.44 -1.38
N ALA A 84 7.67 17.22 -1.90
CA ALA A 84 6.52 16.35 -1.66
C ALA A 84 6.25 16.18 -0.16
N THR A 85 4.98 16.24 0.24
CA THR A 85 4.56 15.85 1.59
C THR A 85 4.15 14.37 1.64
N GLN A 86 3.81 13.81 0.48
CA GLN A 86 3.42 12.43 0.25
C GLN A 86 3.99 11.98 -1.10
N ILE A 87 4.41 10.71 -1.17
CA ILE A 87 4.89 10.06 -2.38
C ILE A 87 3.81 9.06 -2.79
N ASP A 88 3.08 9.37 -3.86
CA ASP A 88 2.00 8.53 -4.36
C ASP A 88 2.52 7.36 -5.21
N ARG A 89 2.03 6.16 -4.95
CA ARG A 89 2.40 4.94 -5.69
C ARG A 89 2.02 5.01 -7.17
N SER A 90 0.97 5.74 -7.49
CA SER A 90 0.45 5.94 -8.85
C SER A 90 1.12 7.12 -9.59
N ASP A 91 2.02 7.86 -8.94
CA ASP A 91 2.74 8.95 -9.59
C ASP A 91 3.64 8.39 -10.71
N PRO A 92 3.51 8.88 -11.95
CA PRO A 92 4.38 8.49 -13.06
C PRO A 92 5.87 8.68 -12.76
N LEU A 93 6.25 9.67 -11.95
CA LEU A 93 7.63 9.92 -11.55
C LEU A 93 8.19 8.76 -10.71
N VAL A 94 7.38 8.21 -9.80
CA VAL A 94 7.75 7.07 -8.95
C VAL A 94 7.92 5.82 -9.79
N ALA A 95 6.99 5.55 -10.71
CA ALA A 95 7.08 4.42 -11.63
C ALA A 95 8.32 4.52 -12.54
N ALA A 96 8.61 5.71 -13.07
CA ALA A 96 9.79 5.97 -13.88
C ALA A 96 11.09 5.78 -13.10
N CYS A 97 11.15 6.27 -11.85
CA CYS A 97 12.30 6.09 -10.98
C CYS A 97 12.55 4.61 -10.65
N ALA A 98 11.50 3.85 -10.34
CA ALA A 98 11.61 2.41 -10.10
C ALA A 98 12.16 1.66 -11.33
N ALA A 99 11.64 1.96 -12.52
CA ALA A 99 12.13 1.37 -13.77
C ALA A 99 13.61 1.71 -14.03
N PHE A 100 14.03 2.95 -13.79
CA PHE A 100 15.43 3.37 -13.89
C PHE A 100 16.34 2.60 -12.93
N LEU A 101 15.88 2.35 -11.70
CA LEU A 101 16.58 1.56 -10.70
C LEU A 101 16.54 0.04 -10.98
N GLY A 102 15.95 -0.39 -12.11
CA GLY A 102 15.83 -1.79 -12.49
C GLY A 102 14.83 -2.57 -11.62
N LYS A 103 13.87 -1.88 -11.01
CA LYS A 103 12.84 -2.48 -10.15
C LYS A 103 11.57 -2.78 -10.93
N THR A 104 10.99 -3.94 -10.63
CA THR A 104 9.69 -4.37 -11.16
C THR A 104 8.54 -3.72 -10.40
N GLU A 105 7.33 -3.80 -10.96
CA GLU A 105 6.12 -3.31 -10.30
C GLU A 105 5.86 -4.03 -8.97
N ALA A 106 6.09 -5.34 -8.91
CA ALA A 106 5.94 -6.14 -7.70
C ALA A 106 6.96 -5.76 -6.60
N GLU A 107 8.21 -5.45 -6.99
CA GLU A 107 9.20 -4.93 -6.04
C GLU A 107 8.81 -3.53 -5.55
N LEU A 108 8.28 -2.67 -6.42
CA LEU A 108 7.78 -1.36 -6.02
C LEU A 108 6.57 -1.48 -5.08
N ASP A 109 5.69 -2.45 -5.26
CA ASP A 109 4.61 -2.72 -4.31
C ASP A 109 5.15 -3.18 -2.96
N GLN A 110 6.11 -4.10 -2.98
CA GLN A 110 6.79 -4.57 -1.77
C GLN A 110 7.50 -3.42 -1.05
N PHE A 111 8.12 -2.49 -1.77
CA PHE A 111 8.71 -1.28 -1.21
C PHE A 111 7.72 -0.44 -0.41
N PHE A 112 6.54 -0.20 -0.97
CA PHE A 112 5.50 0.59 -0.30
C PHE A 112 4.98 -0.12 0.94
N ILE A 113 4.86 -1.45 0.90
CA ILE A 113 4.48 -2.28 2.06
C ILE A 113 5.54 -2.19 3.16
N ASP A 114 6.82 -2.36 2.81
CA ASP A 114 7.91 -2.36 3.79
C ASP A 114 8.15 -0.97 4.39
N ALA A 115 7.97 0.10 3.61
CA ALA A 115 8.23 1.47 4.04
C ALA A 115 7.26 1.98 5.12
N VAL A 116 6.10 1.32 5.32
CA VAL A 116 5.13 1.69 6.37
C VAL A 116 5.24 0.85 7.64
N ALA A 117 6.06 -0.21 7.64
CA ALA A 117 6.31 -1.07 8.79
C ALA A 117 7.17 -0.36 9.86
#